data_AF-A0A1V5IRK3-F1
#
_entry.id   AF-A0A1V5IRK3-F1
#
_cell.length_a   1.000
_cell.length_b   1.000
_cell.length_c   1.000
_cell.angle_alpha   90.00
_cell.angle_beta   90.00
_cell.angle_gamma   90.00
#
_symmetry.space_group_name_H-M   'P 1'
#
loop_
_entity.id
_entity.type
_entity.pdbx_description
1 polymer ?
#
loop_
_entity_poly.entity_id
_entity_poly.type
_entity_poly.pdbx_seq_one_letter_code
_entity_poly.pdbx_strand_id
1 'polypeptide(L)'
;MDEFERAALHEREALRIARRQWFWMDLIVWAAISVFLFVIWLIAGGGFPWFVIPVGAWAIVVVAHAAFAFVLKSPEDILLEREQREREARAGDDRRG
;
A
#
# COMPACT_ATOMS: atom_id res chain seq x y z
N MET A 1 30.47 14.49 -5.20
CA MET A 1 29.14 14.84 -4.61
C MET A 1 28.27 15.19 -5.78
N ASP A 2 27.82 14.14 -6.43
CA ASP A 2 27.48 14.16 -7.84
C ASP A 2 25.99 14.48 -7.95
N GLU A 3 25.56 15.19 -8.99
CA GLU A 3 24.14 15.53 -9.19
C GLU A 3 23.24 14.28 -9.22
N PHE A 4 23.81 13.13 -9.62
CA PHE A 4 23.21 11.80 -9.53
C PHE A 4 22.86 11.37 -8.10
N GLU A 5 23.65 11.76 -7.10
CA GLU A 5 23.45 11.43 -5.70
C GLU A 5 22.25 12.21 -5.11
N ARG A 6 22.06 13.46 -5.55
CA ARG A 6 20.92 14.32 -5.18
C ARG A 6 19.65 13.95 -5.92
N ALA A 7 19.74 13.65 -7.21
CA ALA A 7 18.62 13.12 -8.00
C ALA A 7 18.12 11.78 -7.44
N ALA A 8 19.04 10.87 -7.09
CA ALA A 8 18.71 9.62 -6.43
C ALA A 8 18.15 9.82 -5.02
N LEU A 9 18.51 10.88 -4.29
CA LEU A 9 17.89 11.23 -2.99
C LEU A 9 16.47 11.77 -3.13
N HIS A 10 16.18 12.54 -4.18
CA HIS A 10 14.82 13.04 -4.44
C HIS A 10 13.87 11.95 -4.97
N GLU A 11 14.36 10.99 -5.77
CA GLU A 11 13.57 9.80 -6.16
C GLU A 11 13.25 8.91 -4.94
N ARG A 12 14.16 8.81 -3.97
CA ARG A 12 13.99 8.02 -2.72
C ARG A 12 12.85 8.51 -1.82
N GLU A 13 12.54 9.81 -1.83
CA GLU A 13 11.46 10.37 -1.01
C GLU A 13 10.09 10.28 -1.71
N ALA A 14 10.05 10.51 -3.02
CA ALA A 14 8.81 10.46 -3.79
C ALA A 14 8.20 9.04 -3.86
N LEU A 15 9.04 8.02 -3.98
CA LEU A 15 8.60 6.62 -4.08
C LEU A 15 8.06 6.04 -2.76
N ARG A 16 8.43 6.63 -1.62
CA ARG A 16 7.88 6.27 -0.29
C ARG A 16 6.43 6.74 -0.10
N ILE A 17 6.01 7.79 -0.80
CA ILE A 17 4.70 8.42 -0.63
C ILE A 17 3.68 7.91 -1.66
N ALA A 18 4.10 7.66 -2.89
CA ALA A 18 3.20 7.31 -4.00
C ALA A 18 2.51 5.94 -3.84
N ARG A 19 3.13 4.98 -3.14
CA ARG A 19 2.61 3.59 -3.07
C ARG A 19 1.46 3.38 -2.10
N ARG A 20 1.17 4.36 -1.25
CA ARG A 20 0.05 4.29 -0.31
C ARG A 20 -1.28 4.75 -0.92
N GLN A 21 -1.23 5.50 -2.04
CA GLN A 21 -2.43 6.09 -2.65
C GLN A 21 -3.41 5.06 -3.24
N TRP A 22 -2.93 3.97 -3.82
CA TRP A 22 -3.81 2.99 -4.47
C TRP A 22 -4.71 2.25 -3.46
N PHE A 23 -4.16 1.84 -2.31
CA PHE A 23 -4.95 1.24 -1.23
C PHE A 23 -5.99 2.20 -0.64
N TRP A 24 -5.62 3.47 -0.42
CA TRP A 24 -6.57 4.47 0.08
C TRP A 24 -7.70 4.70 -0.93
N MET A 25 -7.42 4.66 -2.23
CA MET A 25 -8.44 4.82 -3.26
C MET A 25 -9.46 3.68 -3.20
N ASP A 26 -9.01 2.42 -3.12
CA ASP A 26 -9.92 1.26 -3.02
C ASP A 26 -10.76 1.28 -1.75
N LEU A 27 -10.15 1.66 -0.62
CA LEU A 27 -10.86 1.78 0.66
C LEU A 27 -11.90 2.91 0.64
N ILE A 28 -11.56 4.07 0.06
CA ILE A 28 -12.46 5.22 -0.06
C ILE A 28 -13.63 4.88 -1.00
N VAL A 29 -13.37 4.24 -2.14
CA VAL A 29 -14.40 3.83 -3.09
C VAL A 29 -15.33 2.80 -2.44
N TRP A 30 -14.79 1.79 -1.77
CA TRP A 30 -15.59 0.80 -1.05
C TRP A 30 -16.45 1.44 0.04
N ALA A 31 -15.89 2.36 0.83
CA ALA A 31 -16.62 3.08 1.86
C ALA A 31 -17.73 3.96 1.28
N ALA A 32 -17.45 4.69 0.19
CA ALA A 32 -18.42 5.55 -0.49
C ALA A 32 -19.59 4.74 -1.05
N ILE A 33 -19.33 3.62 -1.72
CA ILE A 33 -20.37 2.73 -2.27
C ILE A 33 -21.17 2.07 -1.13
N SER A 34 -20.51 1.67 -0.04
CA SER A 34 -21.18 1.08 1.13
C SER A 34 -22.16 2.07 1.77
N VAL A 35 -21.74 3.33 1.97
CA VAL A 35 -22.61 4.40 2.49
C VAL A 35 -23.74 4.68 1.52
N PHE A 36 -23.46 4.77 0.22
CA PHE A 36 -24.47 5.00 -0.81
C PHE A 36 -25.56 3.92 -0.82
N LEU A 37 -25.17 2.64 -0.79
CA LEU A 37 -26.10 1.51 -0.73
C LEU A 37 -26.91 1.50 0.58
N PHE A 38 -26.28 1.84 1.70
CA PHE A 38 -26.96 1.97 2.98
C PHE A 38 -28.03 3.08 2.96
N VAL A 39 -27.71 4.22 2.36
CA VAL A 39 -28.67 5.33 2.17
C VAL A 39 -29.83 4.90 1.28
N ILE A 40 -29.56 4.20 0.16
CA ILE A 40 -30.62 3.65 -0.71
C ILE A 40 -31.53 2.73 0.09
N TRP A 41 -30.96 1.84 0.90
CA TRP A 41 -31.74 0.91 1.71
C TRP A 41 -32.61 1.65 2.74
N LEU A 42 -32.10 2.71 3.37
CA LEU A 42 -32.88 3.54 4.30
C LEU A 42 -34.06 4.21 3.61
N ILE A 43 -33.87 4.84 2.45
CA ILE A 43 -34.94 5.53 1.72
C ILE A 43 -35.91 4.55 1.04
N ALA A 44 -35.46 3.34 0.71
CA ALA A 44 -36.29 2.28 0.13
C ALA A 44 -37.23 1.61 1.16
N GLY A 45 -37.24 2.08 2.41
CA GLY A 45 -38.18 1.64 3.44
C GLY A 45 -37.58 0.72 4.50
N GLY A 46 -36.27 0.45 4.48
CA GLY A 46 -35.59 -0.23 5.58
C GLY A 46 -36.03 -1.68 5.82
N GLY A 47 -36.50 -2.37 4.77
CA GLY A 47 -36.89 -3.78 4.82
C GLY A 47 -35.70 -4.72 4.94
N PHE A 48 -35.66 -5.80 4.15
CA PHE A 48 -34.52 -6.72 4.15
C PHE A 48 -33.22 -5.96 3.77
N PRO A 49 -32.14 -6.02 4.59
CA PRO A 49 -30.89 -5.28 4.38
C PRO A 49 -30.03 -5.94 3.29
N TRP A 50 -30.51 -5.86 2.06
CA TRP A 50 -29.87 -6.46 0.89
C TRP A 50 -28.49 -5.89 0.61
N PHE A 51 -28.20 -4.66 1.03
CA PHE A 51 -26.89 -4.00 0.83
C PHE A 51 -25.73 -4.75 1.49
N VAL A 52 -26.01 -5.55 2.52
CA VAL A 52 -24.99 -6.32 3.26
C VAL A 52 -24.38 -7.41 2.39
N ILE A 53 -25.11 -7.94 1.41
CA ILE A 53 -24.64 -8.98 0.50
C ILE A 53 -23.51 -8.45 -0.42
N PRO A 54 -23.73 -7.39 -1.24
CA PRO A 54 -22.67 -6.85 -2.07
C PRO A 54 -21.54 -6.23 -1.24
N VAL A 55 -21.84 -5.54 -0.12
CA VAL A 55 -20.82 -4.96 0.75
C VAL A 55 -19.93 -6.04 1.36
N GLY A 56 -20.53 -7.12 1.88
CA GLY A 56 -19.81 -8.23 2.49
C GLY A 56 -18.98 -9.03 1.49
N ALA A 57 -19.56 -9.37 0.33
CA ALA A 57 -18.84 -10.06 -0.74
C ALA A 57 -17.61 -9.26 -1.20
N TRP A 58 -17.74 -7.94 -1.32
CA TRP A 58 -16.67 -7.09 -1.82
C TRP A 58 -15.66 -6.69 -0.74
N ALA A 59 -16.06 -6.65 0.54
CA ALA A 59 -15.16 -6.40 1.67
C ALA A 59 -14.02 -7.42 1.72
N ILE A 60 -14.27 -8.68 1.34
CA ILE A 60 -13.26 -9.74 1.28
C ILE A 60 -12.14 -9.35 0.29
N VAL A 61 -12.50 -8.79 -0.86
CA VAL A 61 -11.54 -8.37 -1.89
C VAL A 61 -10.69 -7.21 -1.38
N VAL A 62 -11.30 -6.23 -0.70
CA VAL A 62 -10.59 -5.09 -0.11
C VAL A 62 -9.63 -5.55 0.99
N VAL A 63 -10.09 -6.45 1.88
CA VAL A 63 -9.24 -7.00 2.95
C VAL A 63 -8.10 -7.84 2.39
N ALA A 64 -8.33 -8.63 1.34
CA ALA A 64 -7.27 -9.39 0.67
C ALA A 64 -6.21 -8.48 0.04
N HIS A 65 -6.63 -7.40 -0.64
CA HIS A 65 -5.70 -6.41 -1.19
C HIS A 65 -4.95 -5.66 -0.07
N ALA A 66 -5.63 -5.31 1.02
CA ALA A 66 -5.00 -4.74 2.21
C ALA A 66 -3.92 -5.68 2.76
N ALA A 67 -4.28 -6.95 2.99
CA ALA A 67 -3.37 -7.96 3.49
C ALA A 67 -2.17 -8.15 2.55
N PHE A 68 -2.38 -8.17 1.23
CA PHE A 68 -1.29 -8.25 0.26
C PHE A 68 -0.36 -7.03 0.35
N ALA A 69 -0.91 -5.82 0.45
CA ALA A 69 -0.14 -4.58 0.56
C ALA A 69 0.63 -4.45 1.89
N PHE A 70 0.11 -5.02 2.99
CA PHE A 70 0.75 -4.97 4.31
C PHE A 70 1.66 -6.18 4.61
N VAL A 71 1.41 -7.36 4.01
CA VAL A 71 2.14 -8.60 4.30
C VAL A 71 3.25 -8.88 3.28
N LEU A 72 3.07 -8.54 2.00
CA LEU A 72 4.21 -8.57 1.08
C LEU A 72 5.05 -7.31 1.29
N LYS A 73 6.06 -7.44 2.16
CA LYS A 73 7.27 -6.62 2.10
C LYS A 73 7.70 -6.60 0.63
N SER A 74 7.71 -5.41 0.02
CA SER A 74 7.97 -5.28 -1.41
C SER A 74 9.30 -5.95 -1.74
N PRO A 75 9.44 -6.68 -2.88
CA PRO A 75 10.72 -7.21 -3.34
C PRO A 75 11.84 -6.15 -3.34
N GLU A 76 11.46 -4.88 -3.51
CA GLU A 76 12.35 -3.72 -3.42
C GLU A 76 12.98 -3.55 -2.02
N ASP A 77 12.24 -3.76 -0.93
CA ASP A 77 12.78 -3.65 0.44
C ASP A 77 13.81 -4.74 0.74
N ILE A 78 13.58 -5.95 0.19
CA ILE A 78 14.50 -7.08 0.32
C ILE A 78 15.78 -6.84 -0.48
N LEU A 79 15.68 -6.25 -1.67
CA LEU A 79 16.82 -5.87 -2.50
C LEU A 79 17.64 -4.74 -1.86
N LEU A 80 16.97 -3.77 -1.23
CA LEU A 80 17.63 -2.65 -0.54
C LEU A 80 18.37 -3.12 0.72
N GLU A 81 17.79 -4.01 1.52
CA GLU A 81 18.48 -4.63 2.66
C GLU A 81 19.73 -5.43 2.21
N ARG A 82 19.68 -6.05 1.02
CA ARG A 82 20.83 -6.75 0.44
C ARG A 82 21.95 -5.80 0.00
N GLU A 83 21.62 -4.73 -0.73
CA GLU A 83 22.61 -3.74 -1.14
C GLU A 83 23.29 -3.05 0.06
N GLN A 84 22.54 -2.75 1.12
CA GLN A 84 23.12 -2.17 2.33
C GLN A 84 24.11 -3.12 3.00
N ARG A 85 23.77 -4.41 3.11
CA ARG A 85 24.69 -5.43 3.64
C ARG A 85 25.95 -5.57 2.79
N GLU A 86 25.84 -5.52 1.47
CA GLU A 86 27.01 -5.59 0.59
C GLU A 86 27.93 -4.38 0.73
N ARG A 87 27.36 -3.18 0.91
CA ARG A 87 28.14 -1.96 1.16
C ARG A 87 28.85 -1.98 2.51
N GLU A 88 28.17 -2.45 3.56
CA GLU A 88 28.78 -2.61 4.88
C GLU A 88 29.90 -3.66 4.87
N ALA A 89 29.71 -4.77 4.15
CA ALA A 89 30.75 -5.79 3.98
C ALA A 89 31.99 -5.24 3.26
N ARG A 90 31.80 -4.49 2.16
CA ARG A 90 32.91 -3.82 1.44
C ARG A 90 33.63 -2.77 2.29
N ALA A 91 32.88 -1.95 3.02
CA ALA A 91 33.48 -0.92 3.89
C ALA A 91 34.20 -1.51 5.11
N GLY A 92 33.83 -2.72 5.54
CA GLY A 92 34.52 -3.46 6.59
C GLY A 92 35.81 -4.14 6.13
N ASP A 93 35.84 -4.60 4.88
CA ASP A 93 37.01 -5.22 4.24
C ASP A 93 38.12 -4.20 3.98
N ASP A 94 37.75 -3.04 3.43
CA ASP A 94 38.68 -1.92 3.12
C ASP A 94 39.30 -1.29 4.38
N ARG A 95 38.73 -1.51 5.56
CA ARG A 95 39.24 -1.03 6.86
C ARG A 95 40.13 -2.07 7.56
N ARG A 96 40.22 -3.30 7.04
CA ARG A 96 41.02 -4.41 7.59
C ARG A 96 42.23 -4.79 6.73
N GLY A 97 42.26 -4.38 5.46
CA GLY A 97 43.46 -4.41 4.60
C GLY A 97 44.40 -3.25 4.89
#